data_AF-A0AA42LKW1-F1
#
_entry.id   AF-A0AA42LKW1-F1
#
_cell.length_a   1.000
_cell.length_b   1.000
_cell.length_c   1.000
_cell.angle_alpha   90.00
_cell.angle_beta   90.00
_cell.angle_gamma   90.00
#
_symmetry.space_group_name_H-M   'P 1'
#
loop_
_entity.id
_entity.type
_entity.pdbx_description
1 polymer ?
#
loop_
_entity_poly.entity_id
_entity_poly.type
_entity_poly.pdbx_seq_one_letter_code
_entity_poly.pdbx_strand_id
1 'polypeptide(L)'
;MKNTDRAPSWLNEKDSDERKWAVEYLLKRWHDPTPQKLGVYDYSSVSGLNMLIRKLESSVAGVKLIERLRNAIRQRRYRLSSGGRRTCSFTLPSETKNTLKRLAKSHRTTETALIQQMIENAALAAAEQKEAIRHEAAMAKVVRNSRKLAQELDSVRINETRKQLRHCVKQLARWEFFLKNEQPELSSEDEATATAMAERRMRAIHETIEASVAKYKILSPRSL
;
A
#
# COMPACT_ATOMS: atom_id res chain seq x y z
N MET A 1 -47.59 26.48 -44.71
CA MET A 1 -46.38 25.62 -44.61
C MET A 1 -45.42 26.29 -43.62
N LYS A 2 -45.12 25.66 -42.48
CA LYS A 2 -44.31 26.30 -41.43
C LYS A 2 -42.83 26.31 -41.84
N ASN A 3 -42.28 27.49 -42.09
CA ASN A 3 -40.84 27.73 -42.14
C ASN A 3 -40.23 27.45 -40.76
N THR A 4 -39.82 26.21 -40.51
CA THR A 4 -38.98 25.90 -39.35
C THR A 4 -37.54 25.93 -39.82
N ASP A 5 -36.90 27.08 -39.73
CA ASP A 5 -35.46 27.26 -39.94
C ASP A 5 -34.61 26.69 -38.77
N ARG A 6 -35.25 25.87 -37.91
CA ARG A 6 -34.63 25.22 -36.76
C ARG A 6 -33.78 24.05 -37.23
N ALA A 7 -32.61 23.92 -36.61
CA ALA A 7 -31.76 22.78 -36.85
C ALA A 7 -32.44 21.49 -36.35
N PRO A 8 -32.06 20.34 -36.93
CA PRO A 8 -32.54 19.06 -36.44
C PRO A 8 -32.23 18.91 -34.94
N SER A 9 -33.21 18.39 -34.17
CA SER A 9 -33.14 18.29 -32.70
C SER A 9 -31.95 17.52 -32.13
N TRP A 10 -31.25 16.75 -32.97
CA TRP A 10 -30.06 15.99 -32.59
C TRP A 10 -28.74 16.75 -32.77
N LEU A 11 -28.73 17.89 -33.47
CA LEU A 11 -27.55 18.72 -33.71
C LEU A 11 -27.55 19.94 -32.78
N ASN A 12 -26.41 20.30 -32.21
CA ASN A 12 -26.33 21.44 -31.31
C ASN A 12 -26.25 22.77 -32.09
N GLU A 13 -27.33 23.55 -32.07
CA GLU A 13 -27.44 24.86 -32.72
C GLU A 13 -26.45 25.91 -32.20
N LYS A 14 -25.85 25.71 -31.02
CA LYS A 14 -24.93 26.68 -30.41
C LYS A 14 -23.45 26.31 -30.58
N ASP A 15 -23.15 25.08 -30.98
CA ASP A 15 -21.79 24.58 -31.17
C ASP A 15 -21.32 24.76 -32.63
N SER A 16 -20.50 25.78 -32.88
CA SER A 16 -19.96 26.07 -34.21
C SER A 16 -19.01 24.99 -34.73
N ASP A 17 -18.31 24.30 -33.84
CA ASP A 17 -17.29 23.31 -34.20
C ASP A 17 -17.91 21.93 -34.46
N GLU A 18 -19.04 21.65 -33.81
CA GLU A 18 -19.88 20.52 -34.17
C GLU A 18 -20.48 20.70 -35.57
N ARG A 19 -20.95 21.91 -35.91
CA ARG A 19 -21.53 22.22 -37.22
C ARG A 19 -20.51 22.12 -38.35
N LYS A 20 -19.37 22.81 -38.24
CA LYS A 20 -18.31 22.76 -39.26
C LYS A 20 -17.89 21.33 -39.57
N TRP A 21 -17.68 20.54 -38.51
CA TRP A 21 -17.32 19.13 -38.66
C TRP A 21 -18.44 18.29 -39.29
N ALA A 22 -19.71 18.55 -38.96
CA ALA A 22 -20.83 17.85 -39.58
C ALA A 22 -20.92 18.13 -41.09
N VAL A 23 -20.68 19.38 -41.50
CA VAL A 23 -20.61 19.79 -42.91
C VAL A 23 -19.46 19.08 -43.61
N GLU A 24 -18.25 19.11 -43.05
CA GLU A 24 -17.09 18.40 -43.60
C GLU A 24 -17.32 16.88 -43.71
N TYR A 25 -17.95 16.28 -42.69
CA TYR A 25 -18.28 14.85 -42.67
C TYR A 25 -19.22 14.48 -43.81
N LEU A 26 -20.26 15.30 -44.06
CA LEU A 26 -21.22 15.08 -45.14
C LEU A 26 -20.57 15.29 -46.50
N LEU A 27 -19.86 16.41 -46.71
CA LEU A 27 -19.20 16.72 -47.98
C LEU A 27 -18.18 15.65 -48.38
N LYS A 28 -17.40 15.12 -47.43
CA LYS A 28 -16.39 14.09 -47.70
C LYS A 28 -16.96 12.73 -48.09
N ARG A 29 -18.20 12.43 -47.66
CA ARG A 29 -18.84 11.11 -47.84
C ARG A 29 -20.00 11.13 -48.82
N TRP A 30 -20.32 12.31 -49.35
CA TRP A 30 -21.29 12.48 -50.40
C TRP A 30 -20.61 12.23 -51.75
N HIS A 31 -20.93 11.11 -52.39
CA HIS A 31 -20.29 10.69 -53.64
C HIS A 31 -20.91 11.25 -54.92
N ASP A 32 -22.02 11.99 -54.83
CA ASP A 32 -22.74 12.50 -56.01
C ASP A 32 -22.87 14.04 -56.01
N PRO A 33 -21.79 14.80 -56.30
CA PRO A 33 -21.89 16.23 -56.47
C PRO A 33 -22.38 16.49 -57.88
N THR A 34 -23.64 16.89 -58.07
CA THR A 34 -23.93 17.78 -59.19
C THR A 34 -23.56 19.19 -58.72
N PRO A 35 -22.39 19.75 -59.11
CA PRO A 35 -21.91 21.03 -58.60
C PRO A 35 -22.86 22.20 -58.91
N GLN A 36 -23.77 22.04 -59.89
CA GLN A 36 -24.81 23.02 -60.22
C GLN A 36 -25.89 23.22 -59.14
N LYS A 37 -26.08 22.28 -58.19
CA LYS A 37 -27.12 22.40 -57.14
C LYS A 37 -26.57 22.77 -55.75
N LEU A 38 -25.26 22.86 -55.62
CA LEU A 38 -24.53 23.17 -54.39
C LEU A 38 -24.10 24.64 -54.35
N GLY A 39 -24.84 25.54 -55.02
CA GLY A 39 -24.53 26.97 -55.18
C GLY A 39 -23.94 27.66 -53.95
N VAL A 40 -23.25 28.78 -54.18
CA VAL A 40 -22.44 29.60 -53.24
C VAL A 40 -23.10 29.84 -51.87
N TYR A 41 -23.21 28.81 -51.06
CA TYR A 41 -23.82 28.84 -49.74
C TYR A 41 -22.72 28.52 -48.75
N ASP A 42 -22.62 29.36 -47.72
CA ASP A 42 -21.83 29.02 -46.54
C ASP A 42 -22.55 27.91 -45.78
N TYR A 43 -22.19 26.67 -46.11
CA TYR A 43 -22.71 25.47 -45.47
C TYR A 43 -22.32 25.38 -43.99
N SER A 44 -21.36 26.19 -43.53
CA SER A 44 -20.97 26.32 -42.11
C SER A 44 -22.03 27.07 -41.28
N SER A 45 -22.92 27.81 -41.95
CA SER A 45 -24.08 28.46 -41.33
C SER A 45 -25.16 27.44 -40.95
N VAL A 46 -25.96 27.75 -39.93
CA VAL A 46 -27.07 26.89 -39.47
C VAL A 46 -28.06 26.63 -40.61
N SER A 47 -28.41 27.66 -41.37
CA SER A 47 -29.34 27.55 -42.51
C SER A 47 -28.75 26.73 -43.66
N GLY A 48 -27.45 26.86 -43.94
CA GLY A 48 -26.75 26.09 -44.97
C GLY A 48 -26.71 24.59 -44.65
N LEU A 49 -26.37 24.21 -43.41
CA LEU A 49 -26.38 22.83 -42.95
C LEU A 49 -27.79 22.22 -42.96
N ASN A 50 -28.81 22.98 -42.53
CA ASN A 50 -30.20 22.52 -42.57
C ASN A 50 -30.67 22.24 -44.00
N MET A 51 -30.26 23.07 -44.96
CA MET A 51 -30.57 22.87 -46.37
C MET A 51 -29.89 21.62 -46.94
N LEU A 52 -28.63 21.36 -46.57
CA LEU A 52 -27.92 20.13 -46.95
C LEU A 52 -28.61 18.88 -46.40
N ILE A 53 -29.02 18.91 -45.13
CA ILE A 53 -29.72 17.79 -44.49
C ILE A 53 -31.06 17.52 -45.20
N ARG A 54 -31.84 18.56 -45.53
CA ARG A 54 -33.09 18.39 -46.30
C ARG A 54 -32.86 17.81 -47.70
N LYS A 55 -31.79 18.22 -48.38
CA LYS A 55 -31.41 17.66 -49.69
C LYS A 55 -30.97 16.18 -49.57
N LEU A 56 -30.40 15.77 -48.45
CA LEU A 56 -30.06 14.37 -48.18
C LEU A 56 -31.30 13.53 -47.88
N GLU A 57 -32.27 14.11 -47.18
CA GLU A 57 -33.51 13.43 -46.80
C GLU A 57 -34.36 13.02 -48.02
N SER A 58 -34.18 13.66 -49.18
CA SER A 58 -34.87 13.29 -50.42
C SER A 58 -34.33 12.02 -51.10
N SER A 59 -33.26 11.41 -50.59
CA SER A 59 -32.67 10.17 -51.13
C SER A 59 -32.46 9.12 -50.04
N VAL A 60 -32.74 7.85 -50.35
CA VAL A 60 -32.51 6.71 -49.43
C VAL A 60 -31.03 6.62 -49.03
N ALA A 61 -30.10 6.92 -49.96
CA ALA A 61 -28.68 6.96 -49.67
C ALA A 61 -28.32 8.11 -48.73
N GLY A 62 -28.99 9.26 -48.88
CA GLY A 62 -28.77 10.42 -48.05
C GLY A 62 -29.31 10.26 -46.62
N VAL A 63 -30.47 9.62 -46.45
CA VAL A 63 -31.00 9.27 -45.13
C VAL A 63 -30.04 8.35 -44.37
N LYS A 64 -29.48 7.31 -45.01
CA LYS A 64 -28.47 6.43 -44.39
C LYS A 64 -27.19 7.19 -44.02
N LEU A 65 -26.80 8.19 -44.81
CA LEU A 65 -25.64 9.03 -44.49
C LEU A 65 -25.90 9.91 -43.27
N ILE A 66 -27.12 10.46 -43.15
CA ILE A 66 -27.54 11.23 -41.96
C ILE A 66 -27.54 10.35 -40.70
N GLU A 67 -28.02 9.10 -40.77
CA GLU A 67 -27.97 8.18 -39.63
C GLU A 67 -26.54 7.89 -39.17
N ARG A 68 -25.61 7.70 -40.11
CA ARG A 68 -24.18 7.54 -39.81
C ARG A 68 -23.59 8.80 -39.17
N LEU A 69 -23.95 9.99 -39.68
CA LEU A 69 -23.55 11.26 -39.10
C LEU A 69 -24.06 11.39 -37.66
N ARG A 70 -25.35 11.10 -37.39
CA ARG A 70 -25.93 11.12 -36.04
C ARG A 70 -25.14 10.25 -35.06
N ASN A 71 -24.80 9.02 -35.47
CA ASN A 71 -24.00 8.11 -34.67
C ASN A 71 -22.58 8.65 -34.42
N ALA A 72 -21.96 9.24 -35.44
CA ALA A 72 -20.62 9.79 -35.34
C ALA A 72 -20.57 11.03 -34.41
N ILE A 73 -21.59 11.91 -34.47
CA ILE A 73 -21.72 13.04 -33.54
C ILE A 73 -21.90 12.53 -32.10
N ARG A 74 -22.76 11.52 -31.88
CA ARG A 74 -22.93 10.92 -30.55
C ARG A 74 -21.61 10.40 -29.98
N GLN A 75 -20.82 9.69 -30.80
CA GLN A 75 -19.49 9.21 -30.40
C GLN A 75 -18.51 10.36 -30.15
N ARG A 76 -18.53 11.41 -30.97
CA ARG A 76 -17.68 12.59 -30.80
C ARG A 76 -18.00 13.32 -29.49
N ARG A 77 -19.29 13.58 -29.20
CA ARG A 77 -19.73 14.19 -27.94
C ARG A 77 -19.29 13.38 -26.73
N TYR A 78 -19.44 12.05 -26.78
CA TYR A 78 -18.99 11.15 -25.71
C TYR A 78 -17.47 11.22 -25.46
N ARG A 79 -16.67 11.43 -26.52
CA ARG A 79 -15.20 11.60 -26.40
C ARG A 79 -14.78 12.99 -25.90
N LEU A 80 -15.55 14.03 -26.24
CA LEU A 80 -15.27 15.42 -25.85
C LEU A 80 -15.78 15.76 -24.45
N SER A 81 -16.83 15.09 -23.96
CA SER A 81 -17.30 15.29 -22.59
C SER A 81 -16.21 14.87 -21.62
N SER A 82 -15.64 15.84 -20.92
CA SER A 82 -14.59 15.70 -19.89
C SER A 82 -14.93 14.73 -18.76
N GLY A 83 -16.18 14.28 -18.66
CA GLY A 83 -16.71 13.48 -17.55
C GLY A 83 -16.72 11.96 -17.69
N GLY A 84 -16.07 11.35 -18.69
CA GLY A 84 -16.36 9.92 -18.97
C GLY A 84 -15.24 9.07 -19.53
N ARG A 85 -14.13 8.92 -18.79
CA ARG A 85 -13.04 7.93 -19.03
C ARG A 85 -12.09 8.30 -20.19
N ARG A 86 -10.78 8.36 -19.87
CA ARG A 86 -9.71 8.37 -20.89
C ARG A 86 -9.54 6.95 -21.41
N THR A 87 -9.68 6.74 -22.71
CA THR A 87 -9.47 5.44 -23.33
C THR A 87 -7.98 5.12 -23.35
N CYS A 88 -7.57 4.03 -22.69
CA CYS A 88 -6.23 3.46 -22.79
C CYS A 88 -6.33 2.11 -23.51
N SER A 89 -5.53 1.93 -24.55
CA SER A 89 -5.50 0.70 -25.33
C SER A 89 -4.25 -0.08 -24.96
N PHE A 90 -4.42 -1.30 -24.46
CA PHE A 90 -3.34 -2.24 -24.18
C PHE A 90 -3.50 -3.48 -25.04
N THR A 91 -2.38 -4.01 -25.54
CA THR A 91 -2.36 -5.31 -26.21
C THR A 91 -2.02 -6.36 -25.16
N LEU A 92 -2.95 -7.28 -24.92
CA LEU A 92 -2.76 -8.41 -24.02
C LEU A 92 -2.68 -9.70 -24.83
N PRO A 93 -1.87 -10.70 -24.40
CA PRO A 93 -1.93 -12.04 -24.95
C PRO A 93 -3.36 -12.61 -24.88
N SER A 94 -3.73 -13.42 -25.87
CA SER A 94 -5.08 -14.00 -25.97
C SER A 94 -5.46 -14.79 -24.72
N GLU A 95 -4.51 -15.51 -24.14
CA GLU A 95 -4.71 -16.28 -22.91
C GLU A 95 -5.05 -15.38 -21.72
N THR A 96 -4.28 -14.30 -21.52
CA THR A 96 -4.49 -13.30 -20.46
C THR A 96 -5.84 -12.62 -20.58
N LYS A 97 -6.27 -12.30 -21.80
CA LYS A 97 -7.60 -11.72 -22.06
C LYS A 97 -8.72 -12.71 -21.69
N ASN A 98 -8.57 -13.99 -22.05
CA ASN A 98 -9.57 -15.02 -21.75
C ASN A 98 -9.68 -15.30 -20.25
N THR A 99 -8.55 -15.30 -19.55
CA THR A 99 -8.51 -15.44 -18.08
C THR A 99 -9.17 -14.25 -17.40
N LEU A 100 -8.85 -13.02 -17.82
CA LEU A 100 -9.48 -11.81 -17.29
C LEU A 100 -11.00 -11.84 -17.48
N LYS A 101 -11.47 -12.25 -18.67
CA LYS A 101 -12.90 -12.45 -18.97
C LYS A 101 -13.56 -13.46 -18.03
N ARG A 102 -12.93 -14.61 -17.84
CA ARG A 102 -13.43 -15.68 -16.97
C ARG A 102 -13.53 -15.20 -15.51
N LEU A 103 -12.49 -14.50 -15.04
CA LEU A 103 -12.45 -13.95 -13.68
C LEU A 103 -13.52 -12.87 -13.48
N ALA A 104 -13.64 -11.92 -14.42
CA ALA A 104 -14.66 -10.87 -14.37
C ALA A 104 -16.08 -11.47 -14.30
N LYS A 105 -16.34 -12.52 -15.10
CA LYS A 105 -17.61 -13.26 -15.05
C LYS A 105 -17.84 -13.95 -13.69
N SER A 106 -16.81 -14.57 -13.13
CA SER A 106 -16.87 -15.22 -11.81
C SER A 106 -17.19 -14.22 -10.70
N HIS A 107 -16.57 -13.04 -10.74
CA HIS A 107 -16.78 -11.98 -9.75
C HIS A 107 -18.03 -11.11 -10.04
N ARG A 108 -18.78 -11.40 -11.12
CA ARG A 108 -19.95 -10.61 -11.57
C ARG A 108 -19.64 -9.13 -11.77
N THR A 109 -18.42 -8.81 -12.22
CA THR A 109 -17.93 -7.46 -12.46
C THR A 109 -17.46 -7.27 -13.90
N THR A 110 -17.15 -6.03 -14.29
CA THR A 110 -16.52 -5.75 -15.59
C THR A 110 -15.01 -6.00 -15.51
N GLU A 111 -14.40 -6.36 -16.64
CA GLU A 111 -12.95 -6.55 -16.76
C GLU A 111 -12.17 -5.34 -16.22
N THR A 112 -12.64 -4.12 -16.51
CA THR A 112 -12.03 -2.88 -16.03
C THR A 112 -12.15 -2.72 -14.52
N ALA A 113 -13.32 -3.00 -13.94
CA ALA A 113 -13.53 -2.93 -12.49
C ALA A 113 -12.68 -3.97 -11.75
N LEU A 114 -12.54 -5.17 -12.32
CA LEU A 114 -11.67 -6.20 -11.77
C LEU A 114 -10.20 -5.78 -11.77
N ILE A 115 -9.70 -5.21 -12.88
CA ILE A 115 -8.33 -4.68 -12.93
C ILE A 115 -8.13 -3.59 -11.88
N GLN A 116 -9.08 -2.66 -11.75
CA GLN A 116 -9.00 -1.60 -10.74
C GLN A 116 -8.90 -2.20 -9.33
N GLN A 117 -9.77 -3.15 -9.00
CA GLN A 117 -9.75 -3.82 -7.69
C GLN A 117 -8.43 -4.57 -7.45
N MET A 118 -7.88 -5.24 -8.46
CA MET A 118 -6.58 -5.93 -8.34
C MET A 118 -5.43 -4.93 -8.10
N ILE A 119 -5.44 -3.77 -8.76
CA ILE A 119 -4.44 -2.72 -8.56
C ILE A 119 -4.53 -2.14 -7.16
N GLU A 120 -5.75 -1.82 -6.70
CA GLU A 120 -5.99 -1.28 -5.36
C GLU A 120 -5.57 -2.28 -4.28
N ASN A 121 -5.94 -3.55 -4.42
CA ASN A 121 -5.55 -4.61 -3.49
C ASN A 121 -4.03 -4.82 -3.47
N ALA A 122 -3.38 -4.79 -4.63
CA ALA A 122 -1.92 -4.92 -4.72
C ALA A 122 -1.21 -3.74 -4.04
N ALA A 123 -1.74 -2.52 -4.19
CA ALA A 123 -1.20 -1.34 -3.53
C ALA A 123 -1.37 -1.41 -2.01
N LEU A 124 -2.54 -1.86 -1.52
CA LEU A 124 -2.81 -2.08 -0.10
C LEU A 124 -1.89 -3.14 0.49
N ALA A 125 -1.79 -4.31 -0.16
CA ALA A 125 -0.91 -5.39 0.29
C ALA A 125 0.57 -4.96 0.35
N ALA A 126 1.04 -4.16 -0.61
CA ALA A 126 2.39 -3.62 -0.60
C ALA A 126 2.62 -2.63 0.57
N ALA A 127 1.62 -1.81 0.88
CA ALA A 127 1.68 -0.88 2.02
C ALA A 127 1.68 -1.64 3.36
N GLU A 128 0.80 -2.63 3.52
CA GLU A 128 0.75 -3.49 4.71
C GLU A 128 2.07 -4.23 4.94
N GLN A 129 2.63 -4.82 3.88
CA GLN A 129 3.92 -5.51 3.96
C GLN A 129 5.05 -4.56 4.39
N LYS A 130 5.07 -3.34 3.86
CA LYS A 130 6.07 -2.33 4.22
C LYS A 130 5.94 -1.93 5.70
N GLU A 131 4.72 -1.80 6.20
CA GLU A 131 4.48 -1.46 7.59
C GLU A 131 4.80 -2.62 8.55
N ALA A 132 4.48 -3.86 8.17
CA ALA A 132 4.87 -5.06 8.90
C ALA A 132 6.39 -5.15 9.05
N ILE A 133 7.16 -4.94 7.97
CA ILE A 133 8.63 -4.93 8.01
C ILE A 133 9.15 -3.83 8.95
N ARG A 134 8.53 -2.64 8.96
CA ARG A 134 8.92 -1.55 9.86
C ARG A 134 8.64 -1.90 11.32
N HIS A 135 7.47 -2.46 11.62
CA HIS A 135 7.12 -2.90 12.95
C HIS A 135 8.07 -4.00 13.44
N GLU A 136 8.38 -4.99 12.62
CA GLU A 136 9.33 -6.05 12.95
C GLU A 136 10.73 -5.49 13.22
N ALA A 137 11.22 -4.57 12.37
CA ALA A 137 12.49 -3.90 12.58
C ALA A 137 12.52 -3.07 13.89
N ALA A 138 11.43 -2.39 14.21
CA ALA A 138 11.29 -1.64 15.46
C ALA A 138 11.30 -2.57 16.68
N MET A 139 10.56 -3.68 16.64
CA MET A 139 10.55 -4.70 17.70
C MET A 139 11.92 -5.35 17.88
N ALA A 140 12.59 -5.72 16.78
CA ALA A 140 13.95 -6.25 16.84
C ALA A 140 14.93 -5.25 17.48
N LYS A 141 14.76 -3.94 17.22
CA LYS A 141 15.56 -2.89 17.86
C LYS A 141 15.28 -2.80 19.36
N VAL A 142 14.01 -2.86 19.78
CA VAL A 142 13.63 -2.86 21.20
C VAL A 142 14.23 -4.06 21.92
N VAL A 143 14.12 -5.26 21.36
CA VAL A 143 14.68 -6.49 21.94
C VAL A 143 16.22 -6.41 22.05
N ARG A 144 16.90 -5.89 21.03
CA ARG A 144 18.36 -5.69 21.08
C ARG A 144 18.75 -4.70 22.17
N ASN A 145 18.04 -3.57 22.27
CA ASN A 145 18.32 -2.54 23.26
C ASN A 145 18.05 -3.04 24.68
N SER A 146 16.95 -3.75 24.92
CA SER A 146 16.64 -4.32 26.23
C SER A 146 17.66 -5.37 26.65
N ARG A 147 18.13 -6.22 25.72
CA ARG A 147 19.20 -7.18 25.99
C ARG A 147 20.51 -6.50 26.37
N LYS A 148 20.90 -5.44 25.65
CA LYS A 148 22.11 -4.64 25.98
C LYS A 148 22.00 -4.03 27.37
N LEU A 149 20.85 -3.42 27.69
CA LEU A 149 20.63 -2.82 29.01
C LEU A 149 20.69 -3.86 30.14
N ALA A 150 20.15 -5.06 29.92
CA ALA A 150 20.24 -6.15 30.89
C ALA A 150 21.70 -6.60 31.11
N GLN A 151 22.49 -6.72 30.04
CA GLN A 151 23.92 -7.04 30.12
C GLN A 151 24.71 -5.97 30.89
N GLU A 152 24.43 -4.69 30.65
CA GLU A 152 25.05 -3.59 31.39
C GLU A 152 24.70 -3.65 32.88
N LEU A 153 23.44 -3.85 33.23
CA LEU A 153 22.98 -4.02 34.62
C LEU A 153 23.68 -5.18 35.33
N ASP A 154 23.81 -6.32 34.66
CA ASP A 154 24.49 -7.48 35.22
C ASP A 154 25.99 -7.22 35.39
N SER A 155 26.63 -6.50 34.45
CA SER A 155 28.03 -6.11 34.60
C SER A 155 28.28 -5.21 35.83
N VAL A 156 27.35 -4.28 36.11
CA VAL A 156 27.41 -3.42 37.29
C VAL A 156 27.28 -4.25 38.57
N ARG A 157 26.30 -5.17 38.61
CA ARG A 157 26.10 -6.08 39.75
C ARG A 157 27.33 -6.95 40.03
N ILE A 158 27.90 -7.56 38.98
CA ILE A 158 29.12 -8.39 39.10
C ILE A 158 30.29 -7.56 39.62
N ASN A 159 30.43 -6.31 39.17
CA ASN A 159 31.51 -5.46 39.64
C ASN A 159 31.33 -5.12 41.14
N GLU A 160 30.11 -4.85 41.57
CA GLU A 160 29.82 -4.54 42.98
C GLU A 160 30.01 -5.76 43.89
N THR A 161 29.53 -6.94 43.50
CA THR A 161 29.78 -8.18 44.25
C THR A 161 31.27 -8.50 44.32
N ARG A 162 32.03 -8.23 43.25
CA ARG A 162 33.50 -8.37 43.25
C ARG A 162 34.18 -7.38 44.21
N LYS A 163 33.65 -6.17 44.42
CA LYS A 163 34.18 -5.25 45.44
C LYS A 163 33.90 -5.76 46.84
N GLN A 164 32.68 -6.22 47.12
CA GLN A 164 32.30 -6.78 48.42
C GLN A 164 33.13 -8.02 48.74
N LEU A 165 33.29 -8.94 47.78
CA LEU A 165 34.13 -10.13 47.95
C LEU A 165 35.59 -9.74 48.27
N ARG A 166 36.16 -8.78 47.52
CA ARG A 166 37.51 -8.27 47.82
C ARG A 166 37.61 -7.68 49.22
N HIS A 167 36.58 -6.97 49.68
CA HIS A 167 36.54 -6.45 51.05
C HIS A 167 36.56 -7.59 52.07
N CYS A 168 35.69 -8.59 51.93
CA CYS A 168 35.64 -9.74 52.82
C CYS A 168 36.97 -10.51 52.86
N VAL A 169 37.55 -10.81 51.70
CA VAL A 169 38.86 -11.49 51.60
C VAL A 169 39.97 -10.67 52.25
N LYS A 170 39.97 -9.34 52.07
CA LYS A 170 40.95 -8.46 52.72
C LYS A 170 40.81 -8.48 54.24
N GLN A 171 39.60 -8.54 54.78
CA GLN A 171 39.41 -8.66 56.22
C GLN A 171 39.87 -10.03 56.71
N LEU A 172 39.48 -11.12 56.04
CA LEU A 172 39.97 -12.46 56.40
C LEU A 172 41.50 -12.54 56.42
N ALA A 173 42.18 -12.03 55.39
CA ALA A 173 43.64 -12.00 55.35
C ALA A 173 44.26 -11.16 56.49
N ARG A 174 43.61 -10.08 56.93
CA ARG A 174 44.05 -9.30 58.09
C ARG A 174 43.90 -10.07 59.39
N TRP A 175 42.80 -10.81 59.54
CA TRP A 175 42.55 -11.65 60.69
C TRP A 175 43.56 -12.80 60.75
N GLU A 176 43.80 -13.49 59.63
CA GLU A 176 44.82 -14.54 59.49
C GLU A 176 46.22 -14.01 59.85
N PHE A 177 46.58 -12.82 59.37
CA PHE A 177 47.86 -12.19 59.71
C PHE A 177 47.97 -11.83 61.20
N PHE A 178 46.91 -11.28 61.80
CA PHE A 178 46.89 -10.91 63.21
C PHE A 178 46.99 -12.14 64.13
N LEU A 179 46.29 -13.21 63.76
CA LEU A 179 46.23 -14.47 64.50
C LEU A 179 47.45 -15.38 64.26
N LYS A 180 48.31 -15.09 63.27
CA LYS A 180 49.50 -15.91 62.92
C LYS A 180 49.20 -17.42 62.75
N ASN A 181 48.00 -17.77 62.29
CA ASN A 181 47.45 -19.14 62.24
C ASN A 181 47.16 -19.82 63.59
N GLU A 182 47.26 -19.12 64.72
CA GLU A 182 46.73 -19.59 66.00
C GLU A 182 45.24 -19.23 66.06
N GLN A 183 44.36 -20.23 66.07
CA GLN A 183 42.92 -19.98 66.20
C GLN A 183 42.63 -19.43 67.60
N PRO A 184 41.74 -18.42 67.73
CA PRO A 184 41.26 -18.00 69.04
C PRO A 184 40.61 -19.20 69.73
N GLU A 185 41.04 -19.53 70.95
CA GLU A 185 40.34 -20.51 71.79
C GLU A 185 38.96 -19.95 72.15
N LEU A 186 37.96 -20.26 71.33
CA LEU A 186 36.57 -19.97 71.61
C LEU A 186 36.01 -21.06 72.52
N SER A 187 35.10 -20.67 73.42
CA SER A 187 34.25 -21.64 74.11
C SER A 187 33.51 -22.50 73.08
N SER A 188 33.30 -23.78 73.36
CA SER A 188 32.54 -24.70 72.50
C SER A 188 31.15 -24.15 72.13
N GLU A 189 30.56 -23.34 73.00
CA GLU A 189 29.25 -22.70 72.79
C GLU A 189 29.32 -21.51 71.81
N ASP A 190 30.38 -20.73 71.85
CA ASP A 190 30.60 -19.58 70.96
C ASP A 190 31.01 -20.02 69.55
N GLU A 191 31.81 -21.10 69.44
CA GLU A 191 32.19 -21.69 68.16
C GLU A 191 30.98 -22.31 67.44
N ALA A 192 30.11 -23.01 68.17
CA ALA A 192 28.85 -23.54 67.66
C ALA A 192 27.91 -22.42 67.16
N THR A 193 27.88 -21.29 67.87
CA THR A 193 27.05 -20.13 67.48
C THR A 193 27.61 -19.44 66.23
N ALA A 194 28.93 -19.28 66.12
CA ALA A 194 29.60 -18.68 64.97
C ALA A 194 29.44 -19.52 63.69
N THR A 195 29.61 -20.84 63.81
CA THR A 195 29.40 -21.79 62.69
C THR A 195 27.95 -21.80 62.21
N ALA A 196 26.97 -21.86 63.13
CA ALA A 196 25.55 -21.78 62.78
C ALA A 196 25.20 -20.46 62.06
N MET A 197 25.80 -19.34 62.48
CA MET A 197 25.61 -18.05 61.82
C MET A 197 26.22 -18.02 60.41
N ALA A 198 27.41 -18.59 60.23
CA ALA A 198 28.08 -18.69 58.94
C ALA A 198 27.28 -19.56 57.95
N GLU A 199 26.81 -20.74 58.38
CA GLU A 199 25.99 -21.63 57.57
C GLU A 199 24.67 -21.00 57.14
N ARG A 200 24.00 -20.27 58.05
CA ARG A 200 22.75 -19.58 57.73
C ARG A 200 22.97 -18.51 56.66
N ARG A 201 24.08 -17.77 56.76
CA ARG A 201 24.46 -16.76 55.75
C ARG A 201 24.84 -17.40 54.42
N MET A 202 25.61 -18.49 54.44
CA MET A 202 25.97 -19.23 53.22
C MET A 202 24.75 -19.82 52.52
N ARG A 203 23.80 -20.41 53.25
CA ARG A 203 22.55 -20.94 52.67
C ARG A 203 21.77 -19.85 51.94
N ALA A 204 21.56 -18.70 52.58
CA ALA A 204 20.85 -17.58 51.95
C ALA A 204 21.53 -17.09 50.65
N ILE A 205 22.87 -17.04 50.63
CA ILE A 205 23.65 -16.69 49.44
C ILE A 205 23.51 -17.76 48.35
N HIS A 206 23.57 -19.03 48.72
CA HIS A 206 23.45 -20.15 47.78
C HIS A 206 22.09 -20.16 47.09
N GLU A 207 21.01 -20.02 47.86
CA GLU A 207 19.64 -19.93 47.33
C GLU A 207 19.47 -18.75 46.35
N THR A 208 20.07 -17.58 46.65
CA THR A 208 20.00 -16.44 45.73
C THR A 208 20.79 -16.66 44.44
N ILE A 209 21.94 -17.34 44.52
CA ILE A 209 22.74 -17.72 43.34
C ILE A 209 21.95 -18.74 42.50
N GLU A 210 21.41 -19.79 43.11
CA GLU A 210 20.62 -20.81 42.40
C GLU A 210 19.39 -20.22 41.71
N ALA A 211 18.64 -19.34 42.40
CA ALA A 211 17.50 -18.65 41.81
C ALA A 211 17.91 -17.78 40.60
N SER A 212 19.06 -17.12 40.68
CA SER A 212 19.59 -16.30 39.59
C SER A 212 20.03 -17.16 38.39
N VAL A 213 20.67 -18.30 38.65
CA VAL A 213 21.08 -19.28 37.61
C VAL A 213 19.85 -19.91 36.95
N ALA A 214 18.83 -20.28 37.72
CA ALA A 214 17.59 -20.82 37.19
C ALA A 214 16.89 -19.82 36.27
N LYS A 215 16.81 -18.54 36.68
CA LYS A 215 16.26 -17.46 35.86
C LYS A 215 17.05 -17.27 34.56
N TYR A 216 18.39 -17.33 34.61
CA TYR A 216 19.21 -17.26 33.41
C TYR A 216 18.98 -18.45 32.46
N LYS A 217 18.86 -19.67 32.98
CA LYS A 217 18.55 -20.86 32.15
C LYS A 217 17.20 -20.75 31.44
N ILE A 218 16.22 -20.10 32.06
CA ILE A 218 14.88 -19.87 31.46
C ILE A 218 14.95 -18.79 30.38
N LEU A 219 15.75 -17.73 30.59
CA LEU A 219 15.84 -16.57 29.68
C LEU A 219 16.86 -16.74 28.54
N SER A 220 17.84 -17.65 28.69
CA SER A 220 18.79 -17.95 27.62
C SER A 220 18.08 -18.76 26.54
N PRO A 221 18.12 -18.33 25.26
CA PRO A 221 17.64 -19.18 24.18
C PRO A 221 18.46 -20.47 24.21
N ARG A 222 17.78 -21.62 24.27
CA ARG A 222 18.43 -22.92 24.07
C ARG A 222 19.05 -22.86 22.68
N SER A 223 20.38 -22.81 22.62
CA SER A 223 21.13 -23.11 21.42
C SER A 223 20.85 -24.58 21.08
N LEU A 224 19.86 -24.80 20.22
CA LEU A 224 19.70 -26.00 19.42
C LEU A 224 20.34 -25.75 18.06
#